data_AF-A0A1B8TQD3-F1
#
_entry.id   AF-A0A1B8TQD3-F1
#
_cell.length_a   1.000
_cell.length_b   1.000
_cell.length_c   1.000
_cell.angle_alpha   90.00
_cell.angle_beta   90.00
_cell.angle_gamma   90.00
#
_symmetry.space_group_name_H-M   'P 1'
#
loop_
_entity.id
_entity.type
_entity.pdbx_description
1 polymer ?
#
loop_
_entity_poly.entity_id
_entity_poly.type
_entity_poly.pdbx_seq_one_letter_code
_entity_poly.pdbx_strand_id
1 'polypeptide(L)'
;MNSIKKITVLIIAVIGFFTYSKAGNDNTPKSKVILEEVNVVELLSKQEQGCRPSSEVMFYVDTEIVKKHRGFSEINAKIYVLDRITGKTNLLTSENILLAYYQDSVLGNALNTCDSSLNELKNGDKLIGDNIVSTYSFSELMKYETIYDSYIRSTNKLLNIKRI
;
A
#
# COMPACT_ATOMS: atom_id res chain seq x y z
N MET A 1 -21.08 15.59 -52.67
CA MET A 1 -20.70 14.23 -52.22
C MET A 1 -20.48 14.14 -50.70
N ASN A 2 -21.10 14.98 -49.85
CA ASN A 2 -20.43 15.34 -48.58
C ASN A 2 -21.28 15.23 -47.30
N SER A 3 -22.54 14.82 -47.35
CA SER A 3 -23.37 14.69 -46.12
C SER A 3 -23.58 13.23 -45.71
N ILE A 4 -23.88 12.35 -46.67
CA ILE A 4 -24.12 10.91 -46.39
C ILE A 4 -22.86 10.24 -45.84
N LYS A 5 -21.68 10.49 -46.43
CA LYS A 5 -20.39 9.96 -45.93
C LYS A 5 -20.05 10.45 -44.52
N LYS A 6 -20.43 11.68 -44.16
CA LYS A 6 -20.21 12.23 -42.80
C LYS A 6 -21.10 11.56 -41.77
N ILE A 7 -22.34 11.25 -42.13
CA ILE A 7 -23.28 10.51 -41.26
C ILE A 7 -22.79 9.09 -41.03
N THR A 8 -22.26 8.41 -42.07
CA THR A 8 -21.69 7.06 -41.92
C THR A 8 -20.50 7.03 -40.98
N VAL A 9 -19.59 8.01 -41.06
CA VAL A 9 -18.44 8.11 -40.15
C VAL A 9 -18.89 8.36 -38.71
N LEU A 10 -19.93 9.19 -38.50
CA LEU A 10 -20.49 9.44 -37.18
C LEU A 10 -21.09 8.17 -36.56
N ILE A 11 -21.83 7.38 -37.36
CA ILE A 11 -22.43 6.12 -36.90
C ILE A 11 -21.36 5.11 -36.52
N ILE A 12 -20.31 4.97 -37.33
CA ILE A 12 -19.17 4.07 -37.04
C ILE A 12 -18.44 4.51 -35.77
N ALA A 13 -18.24 5.81 -35.58
CA ALA A 13 -17.61 6.35 -34.37
C ALA A 13 -18.45 6.05 -33.11
N VAL A 14 -19.76 6.26 -33.18
CA VAL A 14 -20.68 6.00 -32.05
C VAL A 14 -20.73 4.50 -31.70
N ILE A 15 -20.80 3.61 -32.69
CA ILE A 15 -20.76 2.16 -32.46
C ILE A 15 -19.41 1.74 -31.83
N GLY A 16 -18.30 2.34 -32.26
CA GLY A 16 -16.98 2.10 -31.68
C GLY A 16 -16.81 2.59 -30.23
N PHE A 17 -17.56 3.62 -29.81
CA PHE A 17 -17.58 4.05 -28.41
C PHE A 17 -18.45 3.13 -27.52
N PHE A 18 -19.52 2.53 -28.06
CA PHE A 18 -20.42 1.67 -27.29
C PHE A 18 -19.93 0.21 -27.15
N THR A 19 -18.97 -0.26 -27.95
CA THR A 19 -18.37 -1.60 -27.77
C THR A 19 -17.47 -1.70 -26.53
N TYR A 20 -17.16 -0.58 -25.87
CA TYR A 20 -16.51 -0.54 -24.56
C TYR A 20 -17.51 -0.45 -23.40
N SER A 21 -18.70 -1.03 -23.51
CA SER A 21 -19.51 -1.33 -22.33
C SER A 21 -18.85 -2.52 -21.61
N LYS A 22 -18.08 -2.22 -20.55
CA LYS A 22 -17.58 -3.21 -19.59
C LYS A 22 -18.71 -4.18 -19.26
N ALA A 23 -18.57 -5.43 -19.71
CA ALA A 23 -19.52 -6.49 -19.36
C ALA A 23 -19.55 -6.58 -17.82
N GLY A 24 -20.62 -6.05 -17.22
CA GLY A 24 -20.95 -6.29 -15.83
C GLY A 24 -21.33 -7.74 -15.70
N ASN A 25 -20.33 -8.61 -15.55
CA ASN A 25 -20.55 -10.03 -15.39
C ASN A 25 -20.68 -10.28 -13.89
N ASP A 26 -21.88 -10.64 -13.45
CA ASP A 26 -22.19 -11.14 -12.09
C ASP A 26 -21.45 -12.46 -11.75
N ASN A 27 -20.55 -12.91 -12.63
CA ASN A 27 -19.58 -13.96 -12.38
C ASN A 27 -18.28 -13.39 -11.79
N THR A 28 -18.37 -12.50 -10.80
CA THR A 28 -17.17 -12.12 -10.04
C THR A 28 -16.61 -13.40 -9.42
N PRO A 29 -15.35 -13.80 -9.73
CA PRO A 29 -14.74 -14.95 -9.11
C PRO A 29 -14.83 -14.75 -7.59
N LYS A 30 -15.47 -15.70 -6.90
CA LYS A 30 -15.62 -15.62 -5.45
C LYS A 30 -14.24 -15.63 -4.84
N SER A 31 -13.81 -14.47 -4.34
CA SER A 31 -12.62 -14.36 -3.52
C SER A 31 -12.77 -15.27 -2.32
N LYS A 32 -11.76 -16.10 -2.06
CA LYS A 32 -11.63 -16.79 -0.78
C LYS A 32 -11.05 -15.87 0.31
N VAL A 33 -10.66 -14.64 -0.05
CA VAL A 33 -10.07 -13.64 0.84
C VAL A 33 -11.17 -12.78 1.43
N ILE A 34 -12.06 -13.43 2.19
CA ILE A 34 -12.87 -12.74 3.20
C ILE A 34 -11.97 -12.69 4.43
N LEU A 35 -11.51 -11.49 4.80
CA LEU A 35 -10.55 -11.27 5.89
C LEU A 35 -10.99 -11.88 7.23
N GLU A 36 -12.28 -12.13 7.42
CA GLU A 36 -12.82 -12.76 8.64
C GLU A 36 -12.32 -14.21 8.82
N GLU A 37 -11.90 -14.90 7.75
CA GLU A 37 -11.41 -16.30 7.81
C GLU A 37 -9.92 -16.46 7.50
N VAL A 38 -9.23 -15.41 7.03
CA VAL A 38 -7.86 -15.53 6.51
C VAL A 38 -6.83 -15.08 7.54
N ASN A 39 -5.99 -16.01 7.98
CA ASN A 39 -4.87 -15.72 8.85
C ASN A 39 -3.71 -15.05 8.08
N VAL A 40 -3.65 -13.72 8.12
CA VAL A 40 -2.61 -12.89 7.47
C VAL A 40 -1.20 -13.32 7.87
N VAL A 41 -0.98 -13.63 9.16
CA VAL A 41 0.32 -14.02 9.71
C VAL A 41 0.78 -15.34 9.09
N GLU A 42 -0.15 -16.30 8.94
CA GLU A 42 0.14 -17.59 8.29
C GLU A 42 0.49 -17.41 6.81
N LEU A 43 -0.25 -16.56 6.09
CA LEU A 43 0.03 -16.27 4.68
C LEU A 43 1.39 -15.62 4.47
N LEU A 44 1.75 -14.63 5.29
CA LEU A 44 3.06 -13.98 5.24
C LEU A 44 4.18 -14.96 5.56
N SER A 45 4.01 -15.78 6.60
CA SER A 45 4.98 -16.81 6.99
C SER A 45 5.19 -17.85 5.88
N LYS A 46 4.13 -18.26 5.19
CA LYS A 46 4.21 -19.17 4.03
C LYS A 46 4.93 -18.52 2.83
N GLN A 47 4.76 -17.21 2.63
CA GLN A 47 5.45 -16.49 1.55
C GLN A 47 6.96 -16.39 1.79
N GLU A 48 7.40 -16.17 3.03
CA GLU A 48 8.85 -16.12 3.34
C GLU A 48 9.54 -17.48 3.15
N GLN A 49 8.83 -18.57 3.40
CA GLN A 49 9.37 -19.93 3.21
C GLN A 49 9.35 -20.37 1.74
N GLY A 50 8.58 -19.69 0.90
CA GLY A 50 8.37 -20.06 -0.50
C GLY A 50 9.30 -19.31 -1.47
N CYS A 51 9.67 -19.95 -2.57
CA CYS A 51 10.45 -19.31 -3.64
C CYS A 51 9.61 -18.45 -4.60
N ARG A 52 8.29 -18.35 -4.39
CA ARG A 52 7.36 -17.66 -5.29
C ARG A 52 6.29 -16.88 -4.50
N PRO A 53 6.01 -15.61 -4.87
CA PRO A 53 4.89 -14.87 -4.30
C PRO A 53 3.56 -15.59 -4.53
N SER A 54 2.60 -15.37 -3.61
CA SER A 54 1.25 -15.93 -3.79
C SER A 54 0.60 -15.42 -5.07
N SER A 55 -0.08 -16.32 -5.78
CA SER A 55 -0.93 -15.98 -6.92
C SER A 55 -2.28 -15.40 -6.51
N GLU A 56 -2.73 -15.66 -5.28
CA GLU A 56 -4.05 -15.28 -4.78
C GLU A 56 -4.04 -13.91 -4.12
N VAL A 57 -2.99 -13.60 -3.36
CA VAL A 57 -2.89 -12.36 -2.58
C VAL A 57 -1.57 -11.65 -2.81
N MET A 58 -1.59 -10.32 -2.67
CA MET A 58 -0.40 -9.47 -2.61
C MET A 58 -0.46 -8.59 -1.38
N PHE A 59 0.59 -8.61 -0.57
CA PHE A 59 0.76 -7.61 0.46
C PHE A 59 1.57 -6.44 -0.08
N TYR A 60 1.19 -5.23 0.29
CA TYR A 60 1.92 -4.03 -0.07
C TYR A 60 1.70 -2.92 0.95
N VAL A 61 2.62 -1.97 0.95
CA VAL A 61 2.59 -0.79 1.81
C VAL A 61 2.44 0.46 0.95
N ASP A 62 1.44 1.27 1.25
CA ASP A 62 1.26 2.59 0.69
C ASP A 62 1.69 3.66 1.69
N THR A 63 2.25 4.76 1.21
CA THR A 63 2.78 5.82 2.08
C THR A 63 2.34 7.19 1.59
N GLU A 64 1.90 8.02 2.54
CA GLU A 64 1.48 9.40 2.28
C GLU A 64 2.19 10.37 3.23
N ILE A 65 2.48 11.58 2.76
CA ILE A 65 3.10 12.59 3.61
C ILE A 65 2.02 13.29 4.41
N VAL A 66 2.09 13.17 5.74
CA VAL A 66 1.22 13.91 6.67
C VAL A 66 1.78 15.31 6.86
N LYS A 67 3.08 15.42 7.14
CA LYS A 67 3.74 16.69 7.42
C LYS A 67 5.20 16.68 7.02
N LYS A 68 5.66 17.76 6.37
CA LYS A 68 7.08 17.95 6.02
C LYS A 68 7.77 18.82 7.05
N HIS A 69 8.97 18.41 7.43
CA HIS A 69 9.87 19.19 8.25
C HIS A 69 11.22 19.37 7.53
N ARG A 70 12.08 20.22 8.10
CA ARG A 70 13.46 20.34 7.62
C ARG A 70 14.25 19.12 8.09
N GLY A 71 14.63 18.27 7.15
CA GLY A 71 15.44 17.06 7.41
C GLY A 71 14.65 15.78 7.63
N PHE A 72 13.34 15.85 7.86
CA PHE A 72 12.50 14.65 8.00
C PHE A 72 11.06 14.93 7.54
N SER A 73 10.29 13.87 7.34
CA SER A 73 8.84 13.93 7.13
C SER A 73 8.14 13.07 8.17
N GLU A 74 6.96 13.50 8.60
CA GLU A 74 5.96 12.62 9.17
C GLU A 74 5.14 12.04 8.02
N ILE A 75 5.12 10.72 7.93
CA ILE A 75 4.36 9.98 6.92
C ILE A 75 3.33 9.09 7.61
N ASN A 76 2.26 8.77 6.91
CA ASN A 76 1.37 7.69 7.29
C ASN A 76 1.63 6.50 6.36
N ALA A 77 1.94 5.35 6.94
CA ALA A 77 2.20 4.11 6.23
C ALA A 77 1.05 3.13 6.46
N LYS A 78 0.45 2.65 5.38
CA LYS A 78 -0.73 1.76 5.40
C LYS A 78 -0.36 0.41 4.81
N ILE A 79 -0.58 -0.66 5.56
CA ILE A 79 -0.33 -2.02 5.09
C ILE A 79 -1.65 -2.59 4.57
N TYR A 80 -1.64 -3.05 3.32
CA TYR A 80 -2.80 -3.62 2.65
C TYR A 80 -2.56 -5.07 2.24
N VAL A 81 -3.66 -5.80 2.12
CA VAL A 81 -3.74 -7.03 1.33
C VAL A 81 -4.62 -6.78 0.11
N LEU A 82 -4.09 -7.07 -1.07
CA LEU A 82 -4.82 -7.10 -2.35
C LEU A 82 -5.14 -8.55 -2.67
N ASP A 83 -6.42 -8.85 -2.87
CA ASP A 83 -6.83 -10.05 -3.56
C ASP A 83 -6.59 -9.87 -5.06
N ARG A 84 -5.69 -10.68 -5.64
CA ARG A 84 -5.32 -10.62 -7.05
C ARG A 84 -6.42 -11.13 -7.97
N ILE A 85 -7.34 -11.94 -7.46
CA ILE A 85 -8.44 -12.52 -8.21
C ILE A 85 -9.56 -11.50 -8.40
N THR A 86 -9.96 -10.82 -7.32
CA THR A 86 -11.05 -9.82 -7.38
C THR A 86 -10.59 -8.38 -7.55
N GLY A 87 -9.31 -8.09 -7.30
CA GLY A 87 -8.77 -6.74 -7.29
C GLY A 87 -9.15 -5.93 -6.04
N LYS A 88 -9.83 -6.53 -5.05
CA LYS A 88 -10.23 -5.85 -3.82
C LYS A 88 -9.04 -5.70 -2.88
N THR A 89 -8.91 -4.52 -2.29
CA THR A 89 -7.90 -4.21 -1.27
C THR A 89 -8.56 -4.10 0.09
N ASN A 90 -7.87 -4.57 1.11
CA ASN A 90 -8.28 -4.37 2.50
C ASN A 90 -7.11 -3.82 3.31
N LEU A 91 -7.41 -2.82 4.14
CA LEU A 91 -6.46 -2.24 5.08
C LEU A 91 -6.27 -3.19 6.25
N LEU A 92 -5.02 -3.56 6.53
CA LEU A 92 -4.67 -4.40 7.68
C LEU A 92 -4.36 -3.55 8.90
N THR A 93 -3.54 -2.51 8.71
CA THR A 93 -3.09 -1.60 9.76
C THR A 93 -2.46 -0.35 9.14
N SER A 94 -2.34 0.70 9.95
CA SER A 94 -1.84 2.02 9.60
C SER A 94 -0.98 2.53 10.74
N GLU A 95 0.09 3.25 10.42
CA GLU A 95 0.99 3.82 11.42
C GLU A 95 1.61 5.14 10.96
N ASN A 96 1.73 6.10 11.88
CA ASN A 96 2.44 7.35 11.63
C ASN A 96 3.92 7.17 11.96
N ILE A 97 4.78 7.57 11.02
CA ILE A 97 6.21 7.30 11.07
C ILE A 97 6.98 8.59 10.82
N LEU A 98 7.98 8.85 11.68
CA LEU A 98 8.99 9.86 11.41
C LEU A 98 10.09 9.28 10.53
N LEU A 99 10.25 9.94 9.40
CA LEU A 99 11.05 9.50 8.27
C LEU A 99 12.18 10.51 8.01
N ALA A 100 13.40 10.20 8.46
CA ALA A 100 14.57 11.05 8.26
C ALA A 100 15.07 11.00 6.81
N TYR A 101 15.30 12.13 6.15
CA TYR A 101 15.77 12.14 4.76
C TYR A 101 17.21 11.64 4.61
N TYR A 102 18.03 11.83 5.65
CA TYR A 102 19.44 11.44 5.72
C TYR A 102 19.77 10.91 7.12
N GLN A 103 20.76 10.01 7.24
CA GLN A 103 21.15 9.38 8.52
C GLN A 103 21.51 10.40 9.61
N ASP A 104 22.06 11.56 9.24
CA ASP A 104 22.44 12.63 10.19
C ASP A 104 21.28 13.60 10.53
N SER A 105 20.04 13.27 10.17
CA SER A 105 18.89 14.13 10.48
C SER A 105 18.60 14.05 11.97
N VAL A 106 18.78 15.17 12.68
CA VAL A 106 18.44 15.26 14.09
C VAL A 106 16.91 15.28 14.25
N LEU A 107 16.34 14.10 14.51
CA LEU A 107 14.93 13.92 14.91
C LEU A 107 14.63 14.46 16.32
N GLY A 108 15.67 14.85 17.06
CA GLY A 108 15.67 15.05 18.51
C GLY A 108 14.70 16.09 19.07
N ASN A 109 14.12 16.96 18.24
CA ASN A 109 13.20 18.02 18.70
C ASN A 109 11.76 17.86 18.18
N ALA A 110 11.48 16.84 17.35
CA ALA A 110 10.14 16.64 16.79
C ALA A 110 9.17 15.92 17.76
N LEU A 111 9.74 15.20 18.72
CA LEU A 111 9.03 14.34 19.65
C LEU A 111 9.05 14.97 21.05
N ASN A 112 8.17 15.94 21.29
CA ASN A 112 7.90 16.46 22.65
C ASN A 112 6.96 15.51 23.45
N THR A 113 6.94 14.23 23.13
CA THR A 113 6.08 13.23 23.76
C THR A 113 6.93 12.23 24.53
N CYS A 114 6.76 12.29 25.84
CA CYS A 114 7.30 11.36 26.83
C CYS A 114 6.91 9.92 26.49
N ASP A 115 7.81 9.17 25.86
CA ASP A 115 8.20 7.84 26.33
C ASP A 115 9.41 7.38 25.53
N SER A 116 10.51 7.08 26.21
CA SER A 116 11.79 6.68 25.62
C SER A 116 11.78 5.24 25.06
N SER A 117 10.61 4.74 24.67
CA SER A 117 10.36 3.41 24.12
C SER A 117 9.67 3.45 22.74
N LEU A 118 9.80 4.58 22.02
CA LEU A 118 9.38 4.66 20.61
C LEU A 118 9.94 3.47 19.84
N ASN A 119 9.04 2.62 19.37
CA ASN A 119 9.38 1.43 18.60
C ASN A 119 10.10 1.88 17.33
N GLU A 120 11.41 1.69 17.30
CA GLU A 120 12.26 1.99 16.15
C GLU A 120 12.20 0.81 15.17
N LEU A 121 12.00 1.11 13.89
CA LEU A 121 12.10 0.12 12.82
C LEU A 121 13.57 -0.22 12.56
N LYS A 122 13.82 -1.36 11.90
CA LYS A 122 15.19 -1.85 11.63
C LYS A 122 16.08 -0.83 10.89
N ASN A 123 15.49 0.10 10.16
CA ASN A 123 16.17 1.15 9.40
C ASN A 123 16.32 2.49 10.15
N GLY A 124 15.90 2.57 11.41
CA GLY A 124 16.00 3.77 12.23
C GLY A 124 14.80 4.72 12.15
N ASP A 125 13.77 4.37 11.37
CA ASP A 125 12.52 5.13 11.33
C ASP A 125 11.74 4.93 12.63
N LYS A 126 11.07 6.00 13.10
CA LYS A 126 10.41 5.98 14.42
C LYS A 126 8.89 5.94 14.27
N LEU A 127 8.25 4.96 14.91
CA LEU A 127 6.79 4.88 14.99
C LEU A 127 6.31 5.88 16.03
N ILE A 128 5.40 6.78 15.64
CA ILE A 128 4.80 7.80 16.51
C ILE A 128 3.57 7.24 17.25
N GLY A 129 3.00 6.15 16.72
CA GLY A 129 1.73 5.60 17.16
C GLY A 129 0.58 6.18 16.34
N ASP A 130 -0.40 5.31 16.05
CA ASP A 130 -1.65 5.68 15.39
C ASP A 130 -2.82 5.45 16.35
N ASN A 131 -3.89 6.22 16.16
CA ASN A 131 -5.12 6.11 16.97
C ASN A 131 -6.06 5.00 16.47
N ILE A 132 -5.62 4.20 15.49
CA ILE A 132 -6.46 3.20 14.83
C ILE A 132 -6.29 1.84 15.51
N VAL A 133 -7.34 1.41 16.22
CA VAL A 133 -7.45 0.03 16.70
C VAL A 133 -7.59 -0.88 15.48
N SER A 134 -6.52 -1.58 15.14
CA SER A 134 -6.50 -2.56 14.05
C SER A 134 -6.23 -3.96 14.60
N THR A 135 -6.67 -4.98 13.85
CA THR A 135 -6.51 -6.39 14.24
C THR A 135 -5.04 -6.82 14.27
N TYR A 136 -4.17 -6.13 13.53
CA TYR A 136 -2.75 -6.45 13.39
C TYR A 136 -1.88 -5.27 13.80
N SER A 137 -0.83 -5.52 14.56
CA SER A 137 0.15 -4.49 14.88
C SER A 137 1.04 -4.20 13.66
N PHE A 138 1.22 -2.91 13.33
CA PHE A 138 2.13 -2.48 12.28
C PHE A 138 3.55 -3.00 12.50
N SER A 139 4.06 -2.91 13.74
CA SER A 139 5.40 -3.37 14.09
C SER A 139 5.57 -4.89 13.98
N GLU A 140 4.51 -5.66 14.15
CA GLU A 140 4.53 -7.11 13.95
C GLU A 140 4.59 -7.46 12.48
N LEU A 141 3.77 -6.83 11.63
CA LEU A 141 3.76 -7.09 10.19
C LEU A 141 5.06 -6.64 9.51
N MET A 142 5.70 -5.58 10.01
CA MET A 142 6.99 -5.11 9.51
C MET A 142 8.16 -6.07 9.76
N LYS A 143 7.97 -7.13 10.57
CA LYS A 143 8.99 -8.19 10.73
C LYS A 143 9.16 -9.02 9.46
N TYR A 144 8.12 -9.09 8.63
CA TYR A 144 8.11 -9.86 7.39
C TYR A 144 8.80 -9.11 6.25
N GLU A 145 9.72 -9.77 5.56
CA GLU A 145 10.55 -9.16 4.50
C GLU A 145 9.69 -8.58 3.37
N THR A 146 8.62 -9.28 2.98
CA THR A 146 7.68 -8.82 1.93
C THR A 146 7.08 -7.45 2.26
N ILE A 147 6.72 -7.23 3.52
CA ILE A 147 6.14 -5.97 4.01
C ILE A 147 7.23 -4.91 4.10
N TYR A 148 8.35 -5.23 4.74
CA TYR A 148 9.47 -4.32 4.93
C TYR A 148 10.01 -3.79 3.60
N ASP A 149 10.23 -4.66 2.62
CA ASP A 149 10.69 -4.28 1.28
C ASP A 149 9.68 -3.39 0.57
N SER A 150 8.39 -3.69 0.72
CA SER A 150 7.34 -2.84 0.16
C SER A 150 7.34 -1.47 0.80
N TYR A 151 7.58 -1.38 2.11
CA TYR A 151 7.70 -0.11 2.83
C TYR A 151 8.91 0.70 2.34
N ILE A 152 10.09 0.09 2.21
CA ILE A 152 11.30 0.75 1.69
C ILE A 152 11.07 1.25 0.26
N ARG A 153 10.47 0.45 -0.62
CA ARG A 153 10.12 0.89 -1.99
C ARG A 153 9.13 2.06 -1.99
N SER A 154 8.12 2.00 -1.12
CA SER A 154 7.07 3.03 -1.02
C SER A 154 7.67 4.37 -0.55
N THR A 155 8.48 4.35 0.51
CA THR A 155 9.14 5.54 1.05
C THR A 155 10.20 6.12 0.12
N ASN A 156 10.99 5.26 -0.54
CA ASN A 156 11.92 5.67 -1.59
C ASN A 156 11.21 6.42 -2.72
N LYS A 157 10.07 5.90 -3.18
CA LYS A 157 9.23 6.53 -4.20
C LYS A 157 8.63 7.85 -3.70
N LEU A 158 8.11 7.88 -2.47
CA LEU A 158 7.47 9.05 -1.87
C LEU A 158 8.42 10.24 -1.75
N LEU A 159 9.67 9.98 -1.35
CA LEU A 159 10.67 11.02 -1.10
C LEU A 159 11.69 11.18 -2.25
N ASN A 160 11.61 10.35 -3.29
CA ASN A 160 12.59 10.29 -4.37
C ASN A 160 14.04 10.09 -3.86
N ILE A 161 14.21 9.11 -2.98
CA ILE A 161 15.49 8.72 -2.36
C ILE A 161 15.77 7.23 -2.58
N LYS A 162 16.97 6.77 -2.22
CA LYS A 162 17.35 5.36 -2.34
C LYS A 162 17.91 4.82 -1.01
N ARG A 163 17.04 4.16 -0.25
CA ARG A 163 17.37 3.39 0.95
C ARG A 163 17.47 1.91 0.63
N ILE A 164 18.33 1.22 1.38
CA ILE A 164 18.58 -0.23 1.33
C ILE A 164 18.03 -0.82 2.63
#